data_AF-A0A392LWR2-F1
#
_entry.id   AF-A0A392LWR2-F1
#
_cell.length_a   1.000
_cell.length_b   1.000
_cell.length_c   1.000
_cell.angle_alpha   90.00
_cell.angle_beta   90.00
_cell.angle_gamma   90.00
#
_symmetry.space_group_name_H-M   'P 1'
#
loop_
_entity.id
_entity.type
_entity.pdbx_description
1 polymer ?
#
loop_
_entity_poly.entity_id
_entity_poly.type
_entity_poly.pdbx_seq_one_letter_code
_entity_poly.pdbx_strand_id
1 'polypeptide(L)'
;MEEVTENLCYSLWGSTDCNWAYLPSCDLPSKRSLWSNITSAKHEFGSGKWCVVGDFNAVVASEERRGVVVEPYVNMEMIGFWGFIEALDCIDLPLLGRRFTWYNSNGRSMSRIDRVLVSSEWLDFWGASSVWVISRDVSDHCPLVLKNSNNDWGPKPFRFNNHWLTLKNFKKIVEDGWKEQEVTGWMGFVLKEKLRGLKVKLKEWNKVEYGNLEGRVKKLVEDI
;
A
#
# COMPACT_ATOMS: atom_id res chain seq x y z
N MET A 1 13.27 13.47 26.88
CA MET A 1 12.31 12.85 25.96
C MET A 1 11.12 12.45 26.82
N GLU A 2 9.95 13.02 26.56
CA GLU A 2 8.72 12.45 27.13
C GLU A 2 8.59 11.02 26.63
N GLU A 3 8.37 10.09 27.56
CA GLU A 3 8.16 8.69 27.24
C GLU A 3 6.76 8.57 26.61
N VAL A 4 6.70 8.16 25.33
CA VAL A 4 5.44 7.94 24.64
C VAL A 4 4.83 6.65 25.19
N THR A 5 3.95 6.78 26.18
CA THR A 5 3.29 5.64 26.83
C THR A 5 2.08 5.15 26.04
N GLU A 6 1.73 3.88 26.24
CA GLU A 6 0.51 3.28 25.67
C GLU A 6 -0.73 4.10 26.08
N ASN A 7 -0.80 4.53 27.34
CA ASN A 7 -1.91 5.36 27.83
C ASN A 7 -2.02 6.71 27.11
N LEU A 8 -0.89 7.37 26.83
CA LEU A 8 -0.87 8.63 26.09
C LEU A 8 -1.40 8.43 24.67
N CYS A 9 -0.92 7.41 23.97
CA CYS A 9 -1.41 7.09 22.63
C CYS A 9 -2.91 6.71 22.62
N TYR A 10 -3.40 6.00 23.64
CA TYR A 10 -4.84 5.73 23.80
C TYR A 10 -5.64 7.00 23.98
N SER A 11 -5.16 7.92 24.79
CA SER A 11 -5.88 9.17 25.06
C SER A 11 -5.99 10.08 23.82
N LEU A 12 -5.03 9.99 22.90
CA LEU A 12 -4.98 10.80 21.68
C LEU A 12 -5.72 10.15 20.50
N TRP A 13 -5.62 8.82 20.37
CA TRP A 13 -6.01 8.09 19.16
C TRP A 13 -6.96 6.92 19.41
N GLY A 14 -7.20 6.55 20.67
CA GLY A 14 -8.11 5.48 21.05
C GLY A 14 -9.57 5.88 20.87
N SER A 15 -10.33 5.03 20.18
CA SER A 15 -11.80 5.06 20.19
C SER A 15 -12.35 3.65 20.00
N THR A 16 -13.66 3.46 20.21
CA THR A 16 -14.33 2.17 19.94
C THR A 16 -14.21 1.74 18.47
N ASP A 17 -13.90 2.68 17.58
CA ASP A 17 -13.95 2.51 16.13
C ASP A 17 -12.54 2.40 15.52
N CYS A 18 -11.47 2.58 16.33
CA CYS A 18 -10.08 2.57 15.89
C CYS A 18 -9.17 1.94 16.96
N ASN A 19 -8.54 0.81 16.60
CA ASN A 19 -7.41 0.26 17.35
C ASN A 19 -6.13 0.98 16.92
N TRP A 20 -5.22 1.22 17.86
CA TRP A 20 -3.92 1.83 17.61
C TRP A 20 -2.85 0.98 18.30
N ALA A 21 -1.63 1.02 17.76
CA ALA A 21 -0.46 0.36 18.36
C ALA A 21 0.77 1.24 18.12
N TYR A 22 1.62 1.37 19.13
CA TYR A 22 2.93 2.01 18.99
C TYR A 22 4.01 0.92 18.90
N LEU A 23 4.67 0.85 17.75
CA LEU A 23 5.60 -0.23 17.43
C LEU A 23 6.90 0.37 16.89
N PRO A 24 7.85 0.77 17.77
CA PRO A 24 9.10 1.37 17.34
C PRO A 24 9.98 0.31 16.66
N SER A 25 10.38 0.56 15.42
CA SER A 25 11.31 -0.31 14.68
C SER A 25 12.47 0.52 14.11
N CYS A 26 13.66 0.34 14.68
CA CYS A 26 14.84 1.12 14.32
C CYS A 26 15.70 0.48 13.22
N ASP A 27 15.67 -0.85 13.09
CA ASP A 27 16.43 -1.61 12.10
C ASP A 27 15.54 -2.48 11.20
N LEU A 28 16.12 -2.99 10.11
CA LEU A 28 15.40 -3.79 9.13
C LEU A 28 14.79 -5.09 9.71
N PRO A 29 15.49 -5.87 10.56
CA PRO A 29 14.87 -7.01 11.24
C PRO A 29 13.63 -6.64 12.08
N SER A 30 13.73 -5.56 12.86
CA SER A 30 12.61 -5.07 13.69
C SER A 30 11.46 -4.57 12.84
N LYS A 31 11.75 -3.85 11.74
CA LYS A 31 10.75 -3.42 10.76
C LYS A 31 10.01 -4.62 10.15
N ARG A 32 10.74 -5.67 9.74
CA ARG A 32 10.14 -6.89 9.18
C ARG A 32 9.26 -7.62 10.18
N SER A 33 9.68 -7.71 11.45
CA SER A 33 8.86 -8.28 12.51
C SER A 33 7.57 -7.48 12.70
N LEU A 34 7.67 -6.15 12.75
CA LEU A 34 6.52 -5.25 12.80
C LEU A 34 5.55 -5.47 11.62
N TRP A 35 6.07 -5.46 10.39
CA TRP A 35 5.28 -5.70 9.18
C TRP A 35 4.56 -7.05 9.20
N SER A 36 5.24 -8.10 9.67
CA SER A 36 4.65 -9.41 9.86
C SER A 36 3.53 -9.38 10.89
N ASN A 37 3.72 -8.71 12.03
CA ASN A 37 2.70 -8.61 13.08
C ASN A 37 1.45 -7.87 12.61
N ILE A 38 1.60 -6.75 11.88
CA ILE A 38 0.48 -6.01 11.28
C ILE A 38 -0.28 -6.90 10.30
N THR A 39 0.45 -7.66 9.48
CA THR A 39 -0.14 -8.58 8.49
C THR A 39 -0.91 -9.70 9.19
N SER A 40 -0.31 -10.36 10.18
CA SER A 40 -0.96 -11.41 10.98
C SER A 40 -2.20 -10.88 11.70
N ALA A 41 -2.12 -9.70 12.31
CA ALA A 41 -3.27 -9.07 12.96
C ALA A 41 -4.42 -8.91 11.95
N LYS A 42 -4.14 -8.37 10.76
CA LYS A 42 -5.18 -8.24 9.72
C LYS A 42 -5.81 -9.59 9.33
N HIS A 43 -5.04 -10.68 9.28
CA HIS A 43 -5.56 -12.01 9.01
C HIS A 43 -6.41 -12.56 10.16
N GLU A 44 -5.99 -12.36 11.41
CA GLU A 44 -6.68 -12.84 12.61
C GLU A 44 -8.00 -12.11 12.87
N PHE A 45 -8.00 -10.79 12.75
CA PHE A 45 -9.20 -9.97 12.93
C PHE A 45 -10.20 -10.09 11.76
N GLY A 46 -9.78 -10.65 10.62
CA GLY A 46 -10.67 -11.04 9.51
C GLY A 46 -11.11 -9.89 8.59
N SER A 47 -12.22 -10.13 7.87
CA SER A 47 -12.75 -9.21 6.87
C SER A 47 -13.32 -7.94 7.54
N GLY A 48 -12.63 -6.82 7.34
CA GLY A 48 -12.97 -5.53 7.91
C GLY A 48 -12.55 -4.38 7.01
N LYS A 49 -12.93 -3.16 7.39
CA LYS A 49 -12.52 -1.93 6.71
C LYS A 49 -11.20 -1.49 7.32
N TRP A 50 -10.08 -1.89 6.74
CA TRP A 50 -8.77 -1.56 7.29
C TRP A 50 -8.28 -0.21 6.78
N CYS A 51 -7.74 0.58 7.70
CA CYS A 51 -6.95 1.77 7.43
C CYS A 51 -5.72 1.72 8.32
N VAL A 52 -4.55 1.50 7.74
CA VAL A 52 -3.27 1.47 8.44
C VAL A 52 -2.55 2.77 8.12
N VAL A 53 -2.30 3.57 9.15
CA VAL A 53 -1.67 4.88 9.05
C VAL A 53 -0.44 4.91 9.94
N GLY A 54 0.67 5.43 9.42
CA GLY A 54 1.84 5.63 10.25
C GLY A 54 3.06 6.10 9.48
N ASP A 55 4.09 6.44 10.26
CA ASP A 55 5.46 6.55 9.78
C ASP A 55 6.08 5.15 9.73
N PHE A 56 6.27 4.65 8.51
CA PHE A 56 6.91 3.34 8.29
C PHE A 56 8.44 3.46 8.24
N ASN A 57 8.97 4.68 8.19
CA ASN A 57 10.38 4.98 8.00
C ASN A 57 11.01 4.18 6.84
N ALA A 58 10.23 3.92 5.79
CA ALA A 58 10.59 3.08 4.65
C ALA A 58 9.94 3.61 3.37
N VAL A 59 10.64 3.43 2.24
CA VAL A 59 10.18 3.85 0.90
C VAL A 59 9.99 2.63 0.03
N VAL A 60 9.09 2.70 -0.95
CA VAL A 60 8.88 1.59 -1.91
C VAL A 60 9.70 1.76 -3.18
N ALA A 61 10.12 2.98 -3.50
CA ALA A 61 10.88 3.29 -4.71
C ALA A 61 11.97 4.34 -4.40
N SER A 62 13.03 4.40 -5.21
CA SER A 62 14.17 5.29 -4.95
C SER A 62 13.78 6.76 -5.15
N GLU A 63 12.81 7.00 -6.04
CA GLU A 63 12.22 8.31 -6.34
C GLU A 63 11.44 8.91 -5.16
N GLU A 64 11.04 8.07 -4.21
CA GLU A 64 10.41 8.50 -2.96
C GLU A 64 11.43 9.02 -1.95
N ARG A 65 12.73 9.01 -2.27
CA ARG A 65 13.79 9.72 -1.54
C ARG A 65 14.48 10.74 -2.44
N ARG A 66 14.84 11.86 -1.83
CA ARG A 66 15.78 12.82 -2.41
C ARG A 66 16.76 13.23 -1.32
N GLY A 67 18.03 13.34 -1.65
CA GLY A 67 19.09 13.66 -0.70
C GLY A 67 20.40 13.98 -1.40
N VAL A 68 21.45 14.25 -0.60
CA VAL A 68 22.80 14.58 -1.10
C VAL A 68 23.49 13.35 -1.70
N VAL A 69 23.19 12.17 -1.16
CA VAL A 69 23.57 10.87 -1.74
C VAL A 69 22.27 10.15 -2.05
N VAL A 70 21.97 9.98 -3.34
CA VAL A 70 20.87 9.14 -3.80
C VAL A 70 21.44 7.75 -3.96
N GLU A 71 20.95 6.76 -3.21
CA GLU A 71 21.20 5.36 -3.55
C GLU A 71 20.55 5.12 -4.92
N PRO A 72 21.32 4.82 -5.98
CA PRO A 72 20.74 4.67 -7.32
C PRO A 72 19.92 3.39 -7.47
N TYR A 73 19.87 2.55 -6.42
CA TYR A 73 19.39 1.19 -6.49
C TYR A 73 18.42 0.88 -5.36
N VAL A 74 17.45 0.03 -5.70
CA VAL A 74 16.54 -0.59 -4.75
C VAL A 74 17.34 -1.38 -3.72
N ASN A 75 17.07 -1.15 -2.43
CA ASN A 75 17.73 -1.86 -1.35
C ASN A 75 16.78 -2.89 -0.68
N MET A 76 17.33 -3.70 0.22
CA MET A 76 16.61 -4.79 0.89
C MET A 76 15.47 -4.33 1.80
N GLU A 77 15.50 -3.08 2.26
CA GLU A 77 14.41 -2.47 3.01
C GLU A 77 13.25 -2.15 2.07
N MET A 78 13.52 -1.54 0.92
CA MET A 78 12.50 -1.18 -0.07
C MET A 78 11.75 -2.41 -0.58
N ILE A 79 12.49 -3.47 -0.94
CA ILE A 79 11.91 -4.75 -1.37
C ILE A 79 11.05 -5.34 -0.26
N GLY A 80 11.56 -5.33 0.98
CA GLY A 80 10.83 -5.86 2.13
C GLY A 80 9.54 -5.09 2.40
N PHE A 81 9.59 -3.76 2.30
CA PHE A 81 8.45 -2.89 2.55
C PHE A 81 7.39 -2.99 1.47
N TRP A 82 7.79 -3.06 0.20
CA TRP A 82 6.86 -3.33 -0.90
C TRP A 82 6.18 -4.69 -0.73
N GLY A 83 6.96 -5.74 -0.42
CA GLY A 83 6.42 -7.07 -0.13
C GLY A 83 5.44 -7.09 1.06
N PHE A 84 5.68 -6.26 2.08
CA PHE A 84 4.73 -6.06 3.19
C PHE A 84 3.41 -5.44 2.71
N ILE A 85 3.44 -4.35 1.94
CA ILE A 85 2.21 -3.70 1.44
C ILE A 85 1.40 -4.67 0.59
N GLU A 86 2.07 -5.47 -0.25
CA GLU A 86 1.41 -6.52 -1.03
C GLU A 86 0.78 -7.59 -0.13
N ALA A 87 1.52 -8.10 0.86
CA ALA A 87 1.03 -9.15 1.77
C ALA A 87 -0.15 -8.66 2.63
N LEU A 88 -0.15 -7.38 3.01
CA LEU A 88 -1.25 -6.76 3.74
C LEU A 88 -2.55 -6.70 2.91
N ASP A 89 -2.46 -6.85 1.57
CA ASP A 89 -3.56 -6.66 0.62
C ASP A 89 -4.30 -5.32 0.82
N CYS A 90 -3.53 -4.30 1.14
CA CYS A 90 -3.99 -2.92 1.22
C CYS A 90 -3.50 -2.11 0.02
N ILE A 91 -4.21 -1.03 -0.27
CA ILE A 91 -3.92 -0.09 -1.32
C ILE A 91 -3.18 1.08 -0.70
N ASP A 92 -1.93 1.30 -1.14
CA ASP A 92 -1.20 2.54 -0.83
C ASP A 92 -1.82 3.72 -1.58
N LEU A 93 -2.48 4.62 -0.85
CA LEU A 93 -3.17 5.75 -1.46
C LEU A 93 -2.15 6.76 -2.00
N PRO A 94 -2.34 7.28 -3.23
CA PRO A 94 -1.45 8.27 -3.80
C PRO A 94 -1.53 9.58 -3.02
N LEU A 95 -0.39 10.27 -2.91
CA LEU A 95 -0.32 11.58 -2.28
C LEU A 95 -0.76 12.69 -3.24
N LEU A 96 -1.51 13.64 -2.71
CA LEU A 96 -1.97 14.88 -3.33
C LEU A 96 -1.35 16.08 -2.61
N GLY A 97 -1.12 17.15 -3.36
CA GLY A 97 -0.51 18.38 -2.87
C GLY A 97 1.02 18.32 -2.83
N ARG A 98 1.62 17.36 -2.12
CA ARG A 98 3.09 17.17 -2.04
C ARG A 98 3.47 15.73 -2.28
N ARG A 99 4.71 15.53 -2.74
CA ARG A 99 5.28 14.20 -3.03
C ARG A 99 5.99 13.55 -1.85
N PHE A 100 6.47 14.35 -0.89
CA PHE A 100 7.24 13.90 0.26
C PHE A 100 6.49 14.22 1.55
N THR A 101 6.67 13.38 2.55
CA THR A 101 6.01 13.49 3.86
C THR A 101 6.98 13.85 4.97
N TRP A 102 8.28 13.68 4.75
CA TRP A 102 9.34 14.06 5.69
C TRP A 102 10.39 14.93 5.00
N TYR A 103 10.93 15.90 5.75
CA TYR A 103 11.92 16.87 5.30
C TYR A 103 12.98 17.07 6.39
N ASN A 104 14.24 16.77 6.06
CA ASN A 104 15.35 17.10 6.93
C ASN A 104 15.45 18.62 7.14
N SER A 105 15.97 19.04 8.31
CA SER A 105 16.23 20.45 8.65
C SER A 105 17.14 21.16 7.65
N ASN A 106 18.00 20.42 6.93
CA ASN A 106 18.84 20.97 5.86
C ASN A 106 18.07 21.35 4.57
N GLY A 107 16.80 20.97 4.44
CA GLY A 107 15.93 21.24 3.29
C GLY A 107 16.32 20.52 1.99
N ARG A 108 17.38 19.71 1.99
CA ARG A 108 17.91 18.98 0.83
C ARG A 108 17.49 17.52 0.82
N SER A 109 17.35 16.92 2.01
CA SER A 109 16.92 15.54 2.16
C SER A 109 15.42 15.47 2.49
N MET A 110 14.70 14.62 1.79
CA MET A 110 13.26 14.45 1.91
C MET A 110 12.85 13.04 1.52
N SER A 111 11.78 12.51 2.11
CA SER A 111 11.33 11.15 1.86
C SER A 111 9.81 11.03 2.00
N ARG A 112 9.20 10.07 1.30
CA ARG A 112 7.81 9.62 1.54
C ARG A 112 7.84 8.38 2.43
N ILE A 113 7.77 8.60 3.73
CA ILE A 113 7.83 7.54 4.76
C ILE A 113 6.54 7.40 5.56
N ASP A 114 5.69 8.42 5.54
CA ASP A 114 4.36 8.39 6.14
C ASP A 114 3.35 7.91 5.08
N ARG A 115 2.51 6.92 5.43
CA ARG A 115 1.51 6.36 4.50
C ARG A 115 0.16 6.13 5.14
N VAL A 116 -0.84 6.07 4.27
CA VAL A 116 -2.20 5.61 4.57
C VAL A 116 -2.49 4.45 3.62
N LEU A 117 -2.59 3.25 4.18
CA LEU A 117 -2.87 2.00 3.46
C LEU A 117 -4.30 1.58 3.77
N VAL A 118 -5.14 1.39 2.76
CA VAL A 118 -6.56 1.05 2.96
C VAL A 118 -6.95 -0.25 2.28
N SER A 119 -7.84 -1.05 2.90
CA SER A 119 -8.37 -2.24 2.22
C SER A 119 -9.36 -1.91 1.10
N SER A 120 -9.69 -2.88 0.26
CA SER A 120 -10.77 -2.74 -0.72
C SER A 120 -12.10 -2.41 -0.06
N GLU A 121 -12.41 -3.03 1.07
CA GLU A 121 -13.66 -2.86 1.81
C GLU A 121 -13.80 -1.44 2.37
N TRP A 122 -12.67 -0.80 2.74
CA TRP A 122 -12.65 0.61 3.12
C TRP A 122 -13.12 1.48 1.95
N LEU A 123 -12.56 1.23 0.76
CA LEU A 123 -12.87 1.96 -0.47
C LEU A 123 -14.27 1.66 -1.03
N ASP A 124 -14.82 0.49 -0.75
CA ASP A 124 -16.18 0.13 -1.15
C ASP A 124 -17.22 0.83 -0.26
N PHE A 125 -16.87 1.09 1.00
CA PHE A 125 -17.75 1.76 1.96
C PHE A 125 -17.66 3.28 1.92
N TRP A 126 -16.44 3.82 1.95
CA TRP A 126 -16.18 5.28 2.00
C TRP A 126 -16.00 5.92 0.62
N GLY A 127 -16.08 5.13 -0.46
CA GLY A 127 -15.98 5.62 -1.83
C GLY A 127 -14.55 5.98 -2.25
N ALA A 128 -14.39 7.14 -2.90
CA ALA A 128 -13.07 7.58 -3.35
C ALA A 128 -12.33 8.25 -2.19
N SER A 129 -11.23 7.63 -1.74
CA SER A 129 -10.34 8.16 -0.71
C SER A 129 -9.12 8.83 -1.31
N SER A 130 -8.63 9.89 -0.67
CA SER A 130 -7.46 10.65 -1.14
C SER A 130 -6.53 11.11 -0.01
N VAL A 131 -5.23 10.97 -0.32
CA VAL A 131 -4.00 11.35 0.38
C VAL A 131 -3.58 12.82 0.44
N TRP A 132 -4.15 13.74 1.23
CA TRP A 132 -3.64 15.15 1.19
C TRP A 132 -2.45 15.39 2.12
N VAL A 133 -1.32 15.84 1.56
CA VAL A 133 -0.14 16.23 2.34
C VAL A 133 -0.15 17.75 2.56
N ILE A 134 -0.42 18.17 3.80
CA ILE A 134 -0.47 19.60 4.14
C ILE A 134 0.91 20.14 4.56
N SER A 135 1.03 21.45 4.71
CA SER A 135 2.29 22.09 5.11
C SER A 135 2.66 21.63 6.52
N ARG A 136 3.93 21.24 6.72
CA ARG A 136 4.50 21.12 8.06
C ARG A 136 4.66 22.50 8.70
N ASP A 137 4.63 22.54 10.03
CA ASP A 137 4.93 23.73 10.82
C ASP A 137 6.24 23.50 11.58
N VAL A 138 6.17 23.02 12.83
CA VAL A 138 7.35 22.77 13.69
C VAL A 138 7.97 21.39 13.54
N SER A 139 7.27 20.42 12.95
CA SER A 139 7.77 19.05 12.72
C SER A 139 8.54 18.96 11.40
N ASP A 140 9.49 18.03 11.33
CA ASP A 140 10.10 17.58 10.08
C ASP A 140 9.16 16.70 9.23
N HIS A 141 8.06 16.22 9.80
CA HIS A 141 6.97 15.54 9.09
C HIS A 141 5.86 16.52 8.66
N CYS A 142 5.29 16.24 7.50
CA CYS A 142 4.08 16.86 6.96
C CYS A 142 2.86 16.07 7.41
N PRO A 143 1.83 16.72 7.99
CA PRO A 143 0.60 16.01 8.34
C PRO A 143 -0.10 15.43 7.10
N LEU A 144 -0.67 14.23 7.27
CA LEU A 144 -1.50 13.57 6.27
C LEU A 144 -2.97 13.74 6.61
N VAL A 145 -3.77 14.13 5.61
CA VAL A 145 -5.22 14.23 5.72
C VAL A 145 -5.87 13.25 4.76
N LEU A 146 -6.43 12.18 5.32
CA LEU A 146 -7.28 11.25 4.58
C LEU A 146 -8.66 11.90 4.35
N LYS A 147 -8.99 12.18 3.10
CA LYS A 147 -10.32 12.65 2.70
C LYS A 147 -11.07 11.57 1.95
N ASN A 148 -12.26 11.25 2.43
CA ASN A 148 -13.21 10.42 1.73
C ASN A 148 -14.22 11.33 1.04
N SER A 149 -14.36 11.18 -0.27
CA SER A 149 -15.47 11.80 -1.01
C SER A 149 -16.53 10.73 -1.26
N ASN A 150 -17.72 10.94 -0.69
CA ASN A 150 -18.91 10.13 -0.95
C ASN A 150 -19.53 10.40 -2.33
N ASN A 151 -18.73 10.84 -3.31
CA ASN A 151 -19.22 10.92 -4.68
C ASN A 151 -19.34 9.48 -5.20
N ASP A 152 -20.53 8.93 -5.08
CA ASP A 152 -20.91 7.66 -5.69
C ASP A 152 -21.04 7.87 -7.20
N TRP A 153 -19.93 7.63 -7.91
CA TRP A 153 -19.92 7.56 -9.37
C TRP A 153 -20.43 6.20 -9.89
N GLY A 154 -21.02 5.36 -9.02
CA GLY A 154 -21.42 4.00 -9.27
C GLY A 154 -20.32 2.96 -8.94
N PRO A 155 -20.60 1.67 -9.21
CA PRO A 155 -19.66 0.58 -8.94
C PRO A 155 -18.30 0.82 -9.63
N LYS A 156 -17.21 0.69 -8.87
CA LYS A 156 -15.85 0.84 -9.41
C LYS A 156 -15.63 -0.22 -10.50
N PRO A 157 -15.23 0.19 -11.73
CA PRO A 157 -15.02 -0.75 -12.81
C PRO A 157 -13.81 -1.65 -12.49
N PHE A 158 -13.88 -2.90 -12.92
CA PHE A 158 -12.72 -3.78 -12.95
C PHE A 158 -11.68 -3.20 -13.93
N ARG A 159 -10.43 -3.05 -13.46
CA ARG A 159 -9.31 -2.53 -14.25
C ARG A 159 -8.09 -3.42 -14.08
N PHE A 160 -7.30 -3.54 -15.13
CA PHE A 160 -6.02 -4.24 -15.16
C PHE A 160 -5.08 -3.51 -16.13
N ASN A 161 -3.80 -3.86 -16.12
CA ASN A 161 -2.80 -3.18 -16.92
C ASN A 161 -2.91 -3.58 -18.41
N ASN A 162 -3.11 -2.62 -19.32
CA ASN A 162 -3.34 -2.92 -20.75
C ASN A 162 -2.21 -3.72 -21.39
N HIS A 163 -0.96 -3.51 -20.95
CA HIS A 163 0.19 -4.26 -21.45
C HIS A 163 0.04 -5.78 -21.25
N TRP A 164 -0.69 -6.23 -20.22
CA TRP A 164 -0.91 -7.67 -19.98
C TRP A 164 -1.62 -8.35 -21.16
N LEU A 165 -2.43 -7.62 -21.95
CA LEU A 165 -3.06 -8.17 -23.16
C LEU A 165 -2.05 -8.64 -24.21
N THR A 166 -0.82 -8.13 -24.16
CA THR A 166 0.26 -8.52 -25.08
C THR A 166 1.01 -9.76 -24.62
N LEU A 167 0.81 -10.21 -23.38
CA LEU A 167 1.49 -11.37 -22.84
C LEU A 167 0.80 -12.67 -23.25
N LYS A 168 1.59 -13.62 -23.75
CA LYS A 168 1.09 -14.90 -24.30
C LYS A 168 0.27 -15.71 -23.28
N ASN A 169 0.60 -15.59 -21.99
CA ASN A 169 -0.04 -16.33 -20.89
C ASN A 169 -1.25 -15.63 -20.29
N PHE A 170 -1.45 -14.32 -20.51
CA PHE A 170 -2.53 -13.57 -19.85
C PHE A 170 -3.91 -14.16 -20.11
N LYS A 171 -4.21 -14.53 -21.36
CA LYS A 171 -5.49 -15.16 -21.72
C LYS A 171 -5.75 -16.42 -20.91
N LYS A 172 -4.73 -17.29 -20.78
CA LYS A 172 -4.84 -18.54 -20.03
C LYS A 172 -5.16 -18.29 -18.56
N ILE A 173 -4.51 -17.31 -17.94
CA ILE A 173 -4.73 -16.96 -16.53
C ILE A 173 -6.14 -16.45 -16.28
N VAL A 174 -6.67 -15.65 -17.21
CA VAL A 174 -8.06 -15.20 -17.14
C VAL A 174 -9.02 -16.39 -17.25
N GLU A 175 -8.81 -17.30 -18.20
CA GLU A 175 -9.64 -18.49 -18.39
C GLU A 175 -9.61 -19.42 -17.16
N ASP A 176 -8.41 -19.74 -16.66
CA ASP A 176 -8.22 -20.60 -15.50
C ASP A 176 -8.81 -19.95 -14.24
N GLY A 177 -8.58 -18.64 -14.08
CA GLY A 177 -9.22 -17.84 -13.02
C GLY A 177 -10.73 -17.82 -13.07
N TRP A 178 -11.33 -17.86 -14.26
CA TRP A 178 -12.77 -17.87 -14.42
C TRP A 178 -13.39 -19.24 -14.16
N LYS A 179 -12.68 -20.32 -14.52
CA LYS A 179 -13.12 -21.72 -14.37
C LYS A 179 -13.06 -22.19 -12.92
N GLU A 180 -12.06 -21.75 -12.16
CA GLU A 180 -11.90 -22.12 -10.75
C GLU A 180 -12.93 -21.46 -9.82
N GLN A 181 -13.72 -20.53 -10.34
CA GLN A 181 -14.75 -19.84 -9.58
C GLN A 181 -16.14 -20.43 -9.85
N GLU A 182 -16.71 -21.06 -8.83
CA GLU A 182 -18.13 -21.45 -8.80
C GLU A 182 -18.94 -20.38 -8.08
N VAL A 183 -19.71 -19.61 -8.86
CA VAL A 183 -20.60 -18.57 -8.33
C VAL A 183 -21.97 -18.75 -8.96
N THR A 184 -23.01 -18.82 -8.12
CA THR A 184 -24.41 -18.94 -8.52
C THR A 184 -25.19 -17.68 -8.18
N GLY A 185 -26.29 -17.44 -8.89
CA GLY A 185 -27.14 -16.26 -8.70
C GLY A 185 -27.49 -15.57 -10.02
N TRP A 186 -28.02 -14.35 -9.95
CA TRP A 186 -28.29 -13.56 -11.16
C TRP A 186 -26.99 -13.19 -11.89
N MET A 187 -27.03 -13.11 -13.22
CA MET A 187 -25.80 -13.01 -14.03
C MET A 187 -24.93 -11.80 -13.73
N GLY A 188 -25.49 -10.66 -13.32
CA GLY A 188 -24.69 -9.51 -12.90
C GLY A 188 -23.92 -9.76 -11.62
N PHE A 189 -24.50 -10.51 -10.66
CA PHE A 189 -23.81 -10.93 -9.45
C PHE A 189 -22.69 -11.94 -9.77
N VAL A 190 -22.98 -12.94 -10.61
CA VAL A 190 -21.99 -13.92 -11.07
C VAL A 190 -20.81 -13.22 -11.75
N LEU A 191 -21.07 -12.26 -12.65
CA LEU A 191 -20.02 -11.50 -13.32
C LEU A 191 -19.19 -10.67 -12.34
N LYS A 192 -19.85 -9.93 -11.43
CA LYS A 192 -19.17 -9.11 -10.41
C LYS A 192 -18.22 -9.95 -9.57
N GLU A 193 -18.69 -11.07 -9.03
CA GLU A 193 -17.89 -11.93 -8.16
C GLU A 193 -16.75 -12.60 -8.93
N LYS A 194 -17.00 -13.01 -10.18
CA LYS A 194 -15.94 -13.59 -11.02
C LYS A 194 -14.83 -12.59 -11.37
N LEU A 195 -15.18 -11.34 -11.63
CA LEU A 195 -14.20 -10.25 -11.81
C LEU A 195 -13.45 -9.96 -10.51
N ARG A 196 -14.12 -10.05 -9.35
CA ARG A 196 -13.48 -9.88 -8.04
C ARG A 196 -12.45 -10.98 -7.77
N GLY A 197 -12.78 -12.26 -7.99
CA GLY A 197 -11.80 -13.34 -7.83
C GLY A 197 -10.68 -13.30 -8.87
N LEU A 198 -11.00 -12.89 -10.11
CA LEU A 198 -9.99 -12.70 -11.15
C LEU A 198 -8.96 -11.63 -10.76
N LYS A 199 -9.40 -10.55 -10.09
CA LYS A 199 -8.50 -9.50 -9.60
C LYS A 199 -7.41 -10.07 -8.68
N VAL A 200 -7.77 -10.98 -7.78
CA VAL A 200 -6.81 -11.61 -6.84
C VAL A 200 -5.78 -12.44 -7.61
N LYS A 201 -6.24 -13.29 -8.52
CA LYS A 201 -5.35 -14.08 -9.38
C LYS A 201 -4.39 -13.23 -10.22
N LEU A 202 -4.88 -12.14 -10.79
CA LEU A 202 -4.05 -11.25 -11.59
C LEU A 202 -2.99 -10.55 -10.74
N LYS A 203 -3.28 -10.22 -9.48
CA LYS A 203 -2.27 -9.69 -8.55
C LYS A 203 -1.18 -10.73 -8.29
N GLU A 204 -1.56 -11.96 -7.96
CA GLU A 204 -0.61 -13.05 -7.70
C GLU A 204 0.26 -13.35 -8.93
N TRP A 205 -0.35 -13.45 -10.10
CA TRP A 205 0.37 -13.66 -11.35
C TRP A 205 1.31 -12.50 -11.68
N ASN A 206 0.86 -11.25 -11.52
CA ASN A 206 1.70 -10.09 -11.74
C ASN A 206 2.92 -10.11 -10.81
N LYS A 207 2.75 -10.54 -9.56
CA LYS A 207 3.87 -10.72 -8.63
C LYS A 207 4.86 -11.79 -9.11
N VAL A 208 4.38 -12.91 -9.65
CA VAL A 208 5.25 -13.98 -10.18
C VAL A 208 6.01 -13.53 -11.44
N GLU A 209 5.35 -12.87 -12.38
CA GLU A 209 5.98 -12.42 -13.64
C GLU A 209 6.88 -11.19 -13.45
N TYR A 210 6.44 -10.27 -12.60
CA TYR A 210 6.93 -8.89 -12.55
C TYR A 210 7.36 -8.42 -11.16
N GLY A 211 7.29 -9.24 -10.12
CA GLY A 211 7.62 -8.88 -8.73
C GLY A 211 9.08 -8.47 -8.48
N ASN A 212 9.86 -8.32 -9.55
CA ASN A 212 11.17 -7.67 -9.56
C ASN A 212 11.41 -6.90 -10.89
N LEU A 213 10.44 -6.07 -11.31
CA LEU A 213 10.56 -5.23 -12.52
C LEU A 213 11.82 -4.37 -12.49
N GLU A 214 12.12 -3.76 -11.34
CA GLU A 214 13.30 -2.89 -11.18
C GLU A 214 14.62 -3.68 -11.32
N GLY A 215 14.71 -4.90 -10.79
CA GLY A 215 15.86 -5.78 -10.98
C GLY A 215 16.02 -6.27 -12.42
N ARG A 216 14.91 -6.46 -13.16
CA ARG A 216 14.93 -6.84 -14.58
C ARG A 216 15.33 -5.67 -15.48
N VAL A 217 14.83 -4.46 -15.19
CA VAL A 217 15.27 -3.23 -15.89
C VAL A 217 16.76 -3.01 -15.67
N LYS A 218 17.26 -3.19 -14.44
CA LYS A 218 18.68 -3.07 -14.13
C LYS A 218 19.56 -4.06 -14.91
N LYS A 219 19.16 -5.34 -14.97
CA LYS A 219 19.87 -6.36 -15.78
C LYS A 219 19.93 -5.99 -17.27
N LEU A 220 18.80 -5.52 -17.82
CA LEU A 220 18.74 -5.12 -19.23
C LEU A 220 19.55 -3.86 -19.54
N VAL A 221 19.78 -2.99 -18.55
CA VAL A 221 20.65 -1.82 -18.69
C VAL A 221 22.13 -2.20 -18.52
N GLU A 222 22.44 -3.22 -17.71
CA GLU A 222 23.81 -3.76 -17.55
C GLU A 222 24.25 -4.62 -18.75
N ASP A 223 23.30 -5.20 -19.50
CA ASP A 223 23.54 -6.02 -20.70
C ASP A 223 23.63 -5.21 -22.02
N ILE A 224 23.58 -3.87 -21.96
CA ILE A 224 23.77 -2.92 -23.08
C ILE A 224 25.13 -2.24 -22.94
#